data_AF-A0A357LX37-F1
#
_entry.id   AF-A0A357LX37-F1
#
_cell.length_a   1.000
_cell.length_b   1.000
_cell.length_c   1.000
_cell.angle_alpha   90.00
_cell.angle_beta   90.00
_cell.angle_gamma   90.00
#
_symmetry.space_group_name_H-M   'P 1'
#
loop_
_entity.id
_entity.type
_entity.pdbx_description
1 polymer ?
#
loop_
_entity_poly.entity_id
_entity_poly.type
_entity_poly.pdbx_seq_one_letter_code
_entity_poly.pdbx_strand_id
1 'polypeptide(L)'
;MIKHDTIEKNLPLMIVMIVIALSWAGMVEIVPLFWHEDTNKPVEGLKPYTAVQLEGRDIYIREGCHVCHTQMVRPFRAETERYGPYSTSGESVYEHPFLWGSKRTG
;
A
#
# COMPACT_ATOMS: atom_id res chain seq x y z
N MET A 1 27.20 8.93 -28.73
CA MET A 1 26.25 9.48 -27.73
C MET A 1 25.10 10.10 -28.51
N ILE A 2 23.86 9.67 -28.28
CA ILE A 2 22.69 10.32 -28.91
C ILE A 2 22.60 11.74 -28.34
N LYS A 3 22.46 12.75 -29.21
CA LYS A 3 22.29 14.14 -28.76
C LYS A 3 20.88 14.32 -28.22
N HIS A 4 20.73 15.05 -27.11
CA HIS A 4 19.42 15.30 -26.49
C HIS A 4 18.40 15.91 -27.47
N ASP A 5 18.85 16.85 -28.30
CA ASP A 5 18.09 17.49 -29.38
C ASP A 5 17.42 16.49 -30.35
N THR A 6 18.00 15.30 -30.55
CA THR A 6 17.42 14.25 -31.41
C THR A 6 16.20 13.59 -30.77
N ILE A 7 16.15 13.51 -29.44
CA ILE A 7 15.03 12.93 -28.69
C ILE A 7 13.87 13.92 -28.63
N GLU A 8 14.15 15.19 -28.32
CA GLU A 8 13.14 16.25 -28.21
C GLU A 8 12.35 16.45 -29.52
N LYS A 9 13.02 16.30 -30.67
CA LYS A 9 12.41 16.48 -31.99
C LYS A 9 11.66 15.26 -32.51
N ASN A 10 11.73 14.12 -31.83
CA ASN A 10 11.11 12.87 -32.26
C ASN A 10 10.07 12.41 -31.23
N LEU A 11 8.80 12.76 -31.46
CA LEU A 11 7.69 12.47 -30.55
C LEU A 11 7.54 10.98 -30.21
N PRO A 12 7.53 10.04 -31.19
CA PRO A 12 7.49 8.60 -30.87
C PRO A 12 8.64 8.14 -29.97
N LEU A 13 9.86 8.59 -30.26
CA LEU A 13 11.05 8.24 -29.46
C LEU A 13 10.95 8.79 -28.03
N MET A 14 10.50 10.04 -27.89
CA MET A 14 10.31 10.69 -26.59
C MET A 14 9.27 9.94 -25.74
N ILE A 15 8.13 9.55 -26.33
CA ILE A 15 7.08 8.78 -25.62
C ILE A 15 7.64 7.46 -25.09
N VAL A 16 8.36 6.69 -25.93
CA VAL A 16 8.95 5.41 -25.51
C VAL A 16 9.94 5.59 -24.35
N MET A 17 10.79 6.62 -24.42
CA MET A 17 11.75 6.90 -23.36
C MET A 17 11.07 7.31 -22.04
N ILE A 18 10.01 8.11 -22.08
CA ILE A 18 9.24 8.50 -20.89
C ILE A 18 8.60 7.26 -20.25
N VAL A 19 7.97 6.40 -21.06
CA VAL A 19 7.35 5.16 -20.55
C VAL A 19 8.38 4.28 -19.86
N ILE A 20 9.56 4.07 -20.46
CA ILE A 20 10.64 3.27 -19.87
C ILE A 20 11.11 3.91 -18.56
N ALA A 21 11.33 5.22 -18.54
CA ALA A 21 11.82 5.94 -17.37
C ALA A 21 10.84 5.85 -16.19
N LEU A 22 9.55 6.06 -16.43
CA LEU A 22 8.52 5.99 -15.38
C LEU A 22 8.24 4.55 -14.92
N SER A 23 8.29 3.58 -15.82
CA SER A 23 8.05 2.17 -15.49
C SER A 23 9.10 1.60 -14.55
N TRP A 24 10.31 2.16 -14.56
CA TRP A 24 11.41 1.68 -13.73
C TRP A 24 11.11 1.78 -12.24
N ALA A 25 10.45 2.85 -11.79
CA ALA A 25 10.07 3.03 -10.38
C ALA A 25 9.07 1.95 -9.94
N GLY A 26 7.97 1.77 -10.68
CA GLY A 26 6.98 0.74 -10.37
C GLY A 26 7.57 -0.68 -10.42
N MET A 27 8.48 -0.94 -11.35
CA MET A 27 9.16 -2.23 -11.44
C MET A 27 10.06 -2.51 -10.24
N VAL A 28 10.77 -1.53 -9.70
CA VAL A 28 11.66 -1.74 -8.55
C VAL A 28 10.90 -1.76 -7.23
N GLU A 29 9.83 -0.97 -7.09
CA GLU A 29 9.09 -0.85 -5.84
C GLU A 29 7.98 -1.89 -5.68
N ILE A 30 7.21 -2.19 -6.73
CA ILE A 30 5.99 -3.02 -6.63
C ILE A 30 6.30 -4.48 -6.92
N VAL A 31 7.06 -4.76 -7.99
CA VAL A 31 7.27 -6.13 -8.48
C VAL A 31 7.89 -7.02 -7.39
N PRO A 32 8.97 -6.63 -6.69
CA PRO A 32 9.56 -7.49 -5.66
C PRO A 32 8.60 -7.81 -4.50
N LEU A 33 7.63 -6.94 -4.19
CA LEU A 33 6.70 -7.15 -3.09
C LEU A 33 5.73 -8.31 -3.33
N PHE A 34 5.49 -8.74 -4.58
CA PHE A 34 4.69 -9.93 -4.85
C PHE A 34 5.35 -11.23 -4.38
N TRP A 35 6.68 -11.24 -4.25
CA TRP A 35 7.46 -12.42 -3.85
C TRP A 35 8.09 -12.28 -2.45
N HIS A 36 7.92 -11.15 -1.78
CA HIS A 36 8.46 -10.94 -0.45
C HIS A 36 7.58 -11.61 0.61
N GLU A 37 8.10 -12.62 1.33
CA GLU A 37 7.28 -13.39 2.28
C GLU A 37 6.73 -12.53 3.42
N ASP A 38 7.52 -11.59 3.94
CA ASP A 38 7.09 -10.75 5.07
C ASP A 38 5.84 -9.92 4.76
N THR A 39 5.56 -9.60 3.49
CA THR A 39 4.38 -8.81 3.10
C THR A 39 3.19 -9.65 2.68
N ASN A 40 3.39 -10.94 2.38
CA ASN A 40 2.36 -11.83 1.84
C ASN A 40 1.93 -12.94 2.82
N LYS A 41 2.71 -13.20 3.87
CA LYS A 41 2.40 -14.23 4.85
C LYS A 41 1.51 -13.67 5.97
N PRO A 42 0.32 -14.24 6.21
CA PRO A 42 -0.52 -13.80 7.31
C PRO A 42 0.12 -14.13 8.66
N VAL A 43 -0.18 -13.32 9.69
CA VAL A 43 0.23 -13.64 11.07
C VAL A 43 -0.38 -14.96 11.53
N GLU A 44 0.29 -15.63 12.47
CA GLU A 44 -0.17 -16.92 12.97
C GLU A 44 -1.58 -16.84 13.56
N GLY A 45 -2.46 -17.74 13.11
CA GLY A 45 -3.84 -17.80 13.57
C GLY A 45 -4.80 -16.79 12.92
N LEU A 46 -4.33 -15.90 12.05
CA LEU A 46 -5.21 -14.99 11.30
C LEU A 46 -6.13 -15.79 10.38
N LYS A 47 -7.42 -15.48 10.43
CA LYS A 47 -8.44 -16.04 9.55
C LYS A 47 -9.07 -14.91 8.73
N PRO A 48 -9.53 -15.20 7.50
CA PRO A 48 -10.37 -14.27 6.76
C PRO A 48 -11.60 -13.86 7.57
N TYR A 49 -12.11 -12.66 7.29
CA TYR A 49 -13.33 -12.16 7.92
C TYR A 49 -14.51 -13.13 7.74
N THR A 50 -15.32 -13.26 8.78
CA THR A 50 -16.65 -13.88 8.64
C THR A 50 -17.55 -13.01 7.77
N ALA A 51 -18.62 -13.58 7.24
CA ALA A 51 -19.55 -12.85 6.36
C ALA A 51 -20.07 -11.54 6.97
N VAL A 52 -20.42 -11.54 8.25
CA VAL A 52 -20.93 -10.34 8.95
C VAL A 52 -19.82 -9.31 9.15
N GLN A 53 -18.60 -9.73 9.45
CA GLN A 53 -17.46 -8.81 9.60
C GLN A 53 -17.07 -8.19 8.26
N LEU A 54 -17.12 -8.96 7.17
CA LEU A 54 -16.83 -8.46 5.83
C LEU A 54 -17.84 -7.40 5.41
N GLU A 55 -19.14 -7.63 5.64
CA GLU A 55 -20.17 -6.61 5.39
C GLU A 55 -19.97 -5.36 6.27
N GLY A 56 -19.66 -5.55 7.56
CA GLY A 56 -19.34 -4.46 8.47
C GLY A 56 -18.13 -3.64 8.02
N ARG A 57 -17.12 -4.29 7.42
CA ARG A 57 -15.94 -3.65 6.84
C ARG A 57 -16.31 -2.83 5.60
N ASP A 58 -17.16 -3.36 4.73
CA ASP A 58 -17.61 -2.62 3.55
C ASP A 58 -18.44 -1.40 3.94
N ILE A 59 -19.21 -1.50 5.03
CA ILE A 59 -19.85 -0.35 5.67
C ILE A 59 -18.81 0.65 6.21
N TYR A 60 -17.75 0.19 6.89
CA TYR A 60 -16.66 1.05 7.37
C TYR A 60 -15.98 1.84 6.22
N ILE A 61 -15.84 1.22 5.05
CA ILE A 61 -15.34 1.88 3.83
C ILE A 61 -16.37 2.88 3.32
N ARG A 62 -17.63 2.48 3.19
CA ARG A 62 -18.74 3.30 2.68
C ARG A 62 -18.96 4.58 3.49
N GLU A 63 -18.84 4.50 4.81
CA GLU A 63 -18.97 5.65 5.72
C GLU A 63 -17.70 6.50 5.81
N GLY A 64 -16.61 6.10 5.14
CA GLY A 64 -15.37 6.87 5.12
C GLY A 64 -14.62 6.90 6.45
N CYS A 65 -14.85 5.92 7.34
CA CYS A 65 -14.22 5.89 8.66
C CYS A 65 -12.67 5.92 8.57
N HIS A 66 -12.11 5.25 7.55
CA HIS A 66 -10.67 5.24 7.25
C HIS A 66 -10.05 6.63 6.95
N VAL A 67 -10.87 7.64 6.65
CA VAL A 67 -10.41 9.02 6.41
C VAL A 67 -10.04 9.73 7.72
N CYS A 68 -10.65 9.31 8.85
CA CYS A 68 -10.39 9.88 10.17
C CYS A 68 -9.67 8.93 11.12
N HIS A 69 -9.81 7.61 10.92
CA HIS A 69 -9.25 6.58 11.78
C HIS A 69 -8.29 5.69 11.01
N THR A 70 -7.00 5.75 11.37
CA THR A 70 -6.01 4.83 10.82
C THR A 70 -6.10 3.46 11.49
N GLN A 71 -5.81 2.41 10.72
CA GLN A 71 -5.63 1.05 11.22
C GLN A 71 -4.16 0.60 11.16
N MET A 72 -3.21 1.55 11.24
CA MET A 72 -1.78 1.28 11.24
C MET A 72 -1.12 1.97 12.44
N VAL A 73 -0.60 1.18 13.38
CA VAL A 73 0.20 1.65 14.53
C VAL A 73 1.67 1.67 14.13
N ARG A 74 2.35 2.81 14.31
CA ARG A 74 3.76 2.96 13.91
C ARG A 74 4.72 2.40 14.98
N PRO A 75 5.93 1.96 14.60
CA PRO A 75 6.89 1.35 15.53
C PRO A 75 7.64 2.38 16.39
N PHE A 76 6.90 3.25 17.09
CA PHE A 76 7.42 4.21 18.05
C PHE A 76 6.87 3.92 19.44
N ARG A 77 7.70 4.00 20.49
CA ARG A 77 7.31 3.75 21.89
C ARG A 77 6.00 4.45 22.28
N ALA A 78 5.87 5.74 21.95
CA ALA A 78 4.70 6.54 22.31
C ALA A 78 3.40 6.05 21.64
N GLU A 79 3.49 5.46 20.44
CA GLU A 79 2.33 4.82 19.80
C GLU A 79 2.06 3.46 20.40
N THR A 80 3.11 2.70 20.72
CA THR A 80 2.95 1.36 21.30
C THR A 80 2.31 1.42 22.69
N GLU A 81 2.69 2.42 23.49
CA GLU A 81 2.09 2.70 24.80
C GLU A 81 0.63 3.18 24.69
N ARG A 82 0.28 3.85 23.58
CA ARG A 82 -1.07 4.40 23.39
C ARG A 82 -2.05 3.40 22.78
N TYR A 83 -1.63 2.66 21.77
CA TYR A 83 -2.51 1.85 20.92
C TYR A 83 -2.25 0.34 21.02
N GLY A 84 -1.17 -0.08 21.68
CA GLY A 84 -0.74 -1.49 21.72
C GLY A 84 0.37 -1.79 20.70
N PRO A 85 0.65 -3.07 20.41
CA PRO A 85 1.73 -3.47 19.49
C PRO A 85 1.70 -2.71 18.16
N TYR A 86 2.89 -2.45 17.60
CA TYR A 86 2.97 -1.86 16.26
C TYR A 86 2.41 -2.85 15.24
N SER A 87 1.72 -2.32 14.23
CA SER A 87 1.08 -3.15 13.21
C SER A 87 2.13 -3.84 12.35
N THR A 88 1.86 -5.11 12.03
CA THR A 88 2.69 -5.92 11.13
C THR A 88 2.04 -6.07 9.76
N SER A 89 2.84 -6.26 8.71
CA SER A 89 2.36 -6.48 7.34
C SER A 89 1.42 -7.69 7.25
N GLY A 90 1.70 -8.75 8.02
CA GLY A 90 0.90 -9.97 8.07
C GLY A 90 -0.53 -9.78 8.56
N GLU A 91 -0.84 -8.71 9.30
CA GLU A 91 -2.20 -8.41 9.79
C GLU A 91 -3.12 -7.95 8.66
N SER A 92 -2.56 -7.33 7.61
CA SER A 92 -3.33 -6.72 6.51
C SER A 92 -3.39 -7.58 5.24
N VAL A 93 -2.92 -8.82 5.29
CA VAL A 93 -2.82 -9.69 4.09
C VAL A 93 -4.16 -9.95 3.41
N TYR A 94 -5.25 -10.01 4.18
CA TYR A 94 -6.60 -10.21 3.65
C TYR A 94 -7.38 -8.90 3.41
N GLU A 95 -6.75 -7.75 3.57
CA GLU A 95 -7.40 -6.45 3.41
C GLU A 95 -7.45 -6.04 1.93
N HIS A 96 -8.65 -6.09 1.35
CA HIS A 96 -8.88 -5.66 -0.04
C HIS A 96 -10.01 -4.62 -0.10
N PRO A 97 -9.69 -3.32 -0.33
CA PRO A 97 -8.35 -2.71 -0.33
C PRO A 97 -7.77 -2.57 1.08
N PHE A 98 -6.46 -2.32 1.22
CA PHE A 98 -5.88 -2.01 2.53
C PHE A 98 -6.55 -0.78 3.16
N LEU A 99 -6.69 -0.76 4.49
CA LEU A 99 -7.37 0.31 5.23
C LEU A 99 -6.44 1.08 6.18
N TRP A 100 -5.15 1.15 5.83
CA TRP A 100 -4.21 2.02 6.52
C TRP A 100 -4.62 3.47 6.28
N GLY A 101 -4.79 4.24 7.35
CA GLY A 101 -5.23 5.63 7.26
C GLY A 101 -4.07 6.58 7.04
N SER A 102 -4.32 7.65 6.29
CA SER A 102 -3.38 8.75 6.05
C SER A 102 -3.53 9.91 7.05
N LYS A 103 -4.57 9.87 7.89
CA LYS A 103 -4.89 10.90 8.90
C LYS A 103 -5.45 10.25 10.17
N ARG A 104 -5.27 10.92 11.31
CA ARG A 104 -5.85 10.58 12.61
C ARG A 104 -6.56 11.79 13.19
N THR A 105 -7.88 11.86 13.00
CA THR A 105 -8.72 12.90 13.60
C THR A 105 -9.37 12.38 14.89
N GLY A 106 -9.79 11.11 14.90
CA GLY A 106 -10.35 10.46 16.08
C GLY A 106 -9.46 9.40 16.67
#